data_AF-A0AAJ0AGD7-F1
#
_entry.id   AF-A0AAJ0AGD7-F1
#
_cell.length_a   1.000
_cell.length_b   1.000
_cell.length_c   1.000
_cell.angle_alpha   90.00
_cell.angle_beta   90.00
_cell.angle_gamma   90.00
#
_symmetry.space_group_name_H-M   'P 1'
#
loop_
_entity.id
_entity.type
_entity.pdbx_description
1 polymer ?
#
loop_
_entity_poly.entity_id
_entity_poly.type
_entity_poly.pdbx_seq_one_letter_code
_entity_poly.pdbx_strand_id
1 'polypeptide(L)'
;QDNITVAEGYDKFAAQWYGLPALFNPIRIQSHTVTSAGNPIELELKNSYTVKGIKTEQIMDSVVQIQVGDDGKIVKVNDKWNNDLPEGAFSQALRKLNAVTVPAFVKVPKTEEEDQKLKAEREKQ
;
A
#
# COMPACT_ATOMS: atom_id res chain seq x y z
N GLN A 1 7.29 -15.02 -12.97
CA GLN A 1 7.25 -13.64 -12.45
C GLN A 1 6.30 -13.70 -11.27
N ASP A 2 6.84 -13.76 -10.06
CA ASP A 2 6.03 -13.94 -8.84
C ASP A 2 5.51 -12.58 -8.38
N ASN A 3 4.19 -12.41 -8.44
CA ASN A 3 3.53 -11.26 -7.85
C ASN A 3 3.64 -11.40 -6.33
N ILE A 4 4.24 -10.40 -5.66
CA ILE A 4 4.38 -10.37 -4.19
C ILE A 4 2.99 -10.46 -3.52
N THR A 5 1.93 -9.96 -4.16
CA THR A 5 0.53 -10.21 -3.79
C THR A 5 -0.36 -10.17 -5.04
N VAL A 6 -1.26 -11.16 -5.19
CA VAL A 6 -2.41 -11.05 -6.10
C VAL A 6 -3.65 -10.86 -5.23
N ALA A 7 -4.08 -9.62 -5.09
CA ALA A 7 -5.27 -9.27 -4.33
C ALA A 7 -6.44 -8.97 -5.28
N GLU A 8 -7.33 -9.94 -5.45
CA GLU A 8 -8.59 -9.74 -6.16
C GLU A 8 -9.68 -9.32 -5.16
N GLY A 9 -10.25 -8.13 -5.36
CA GLY A 9 -11.30 -7.56 -4.51
C GLY A 9 -10.81 -6.46 -3.55
N TYR A 10 -11.68 -5.47 -3.31
CA TYR A 10 -11.41 -4.28 -2.50
C TYR A 10 -10.78 -4.62 -1.15
N ASP A 11 -11.37 -5.55 -0.42
CA ASP A 11 -10.96 -5.91 0.92
C ASP A 11 -9.53 -6.47 1.00
N LYS A 12 -9.06 -7.20 -0.02
CA LYS A 12 -7.73 -7.83 0.01
C LYS A 12 -6.61 -6.86 -0.31
N PHE A 13 -6.79 -5.98 -1.31
CA PHE A 13 -5.75 -4.99 -1.60
C PHE A 13 -5.75 -3.92 -0.51
N ALA A 14 -6.93 -3.47 -0.08
CA ALA A 14 -7.05 -2.48 0.97
C ALA A 14 -6.43 -2.99 2.28
N ALA A 15 -6.64 -4.24 2.69
CA ALA A 15 -6.01 -4.78 3.89
C ALA A 15 -4.48 -4.67 3.88
N GLN A 16 -3.84 -4.82 2.71
CA GLN A 16 -2.40 -4.58 2.56
C GLN A 16 -2.07 -3.11 2.82
N TRP A 17 -2.74 -2.17 2.15
CA TRP A 17 -2.50 -0.72 2.30
C TRP A 17 -2.85 -0.19 3.70
N TYR A 18 -3.99 -0.59 4.27
CA TYR A 18 -4.43 -0.19 5.62
C TYR A 18 -3.60 -0.87 6.73
N GLY A 19 -2.91 -1.97 6.42
CA GLY A 19 -1.97 -2.63 7.31
C GLY A 19 -0.59 -1.96 7.37
N LEU A 20 -0.15 -1.26 6.32
CA LEU A 20 1.14 -0.57 6.30
C LEU A 20 1.29 0.47 7.44
N PRO A 21 0.31 1.35 7.73
CA PRO A 21 0.38 2.28 8.87
C PRO A 21 0.50 1.63 10.25
N ALA A 22 0.14 0.34 10.39
CA ALA A 22 0.33 -0.38 11.65
C ALA A 22 1.82 -0.65 11.92
N LEU A 23 2.63 -0.78 10.86
CA LEU A 23 4.04 -1.15 10.92
C LEU A 23 4.98 0.04 10.63
N PHE A 24 4.52 0.98 9.81
CA PHE A 24 5.31 2.10 9.31
C PHE A 24 4.70 3.44 9.74
N ASN A 25 5.51 4.34 10.29
CA ASN A 25 5.17 5.74 10.55
C ASN A 25 6.45 6.59 10.64
N PRO A 26 6.60 7.67 9.83
CA PRO A 26 5.70 8.10 8.77
C PRO A 26 5.77 7.23 7.50
N ILE A 27 4.73 7.34 6.66
CA ILE A 27 4.73 6.90 5.26
C ILE A 27 4.60 8.17 4.41
N ARG A 28 5.53 8.42 3.47
CA ARG A 28 5.56 9.64 2.67
C ARG A 28 5.70 9.34 1.18
N ILE A 29 4.87 9.96 0.36
CA ILE A 29 5.06 9.99 -1.09
C ILE A 29 6.20 10.97 -1.39
N GLN A 30 7.25 10.48 -2.04
CA GLN A 30 8.42 11.24 -2.44
C GLN A 30 8.26 11.76 -3.87
N SER A 31 7.74 10.92 -4.78
CA SER A 31 7.40 11.33 -6.15
C SER A 31 6.29 10.46 -6.73
N HIS A 32 5.54 11.03 -7.68
CA HIS A 32 4.52 10.32 -8.45
C HIS A 32 4.55 10.81 -9.91
N THR A 33 4.53 9.88 -10.85
CA THR A 33 4.57 10.18 -12.29
C THR A 33 3.63 9.26 -13.03
N VAL A 34 2.64 9.81 -13.74
CA VAL A 34 1.80 9.02 -14.64
C VAL A 34 2.60 8.75 -15.92
N THR A 35 2.93 7.50 -16.17
CA THR A 35 3.73 7.06 -17.34
C THR A 35 2.85 6.62 -18.50
N SER A 36 1.61 6.19 -18.23
CA SER A 36 0.62 5.85 -19.25
C SER A 36 -0.79 6.23 -18.78
N ALA A 37 -1.56 6.88 -19.65
CA ALA A 37 -2.96 7.23 -19.42
C ALA A 37 -3.95 6.26 -20.09
N GLY A 38 -3.47 5.08 -20.51
CA GLY A 38 -4.31 4.03 -21.10
C GLY A 38 -5.17 3.30 -20.07
N ASN A 39 -5.63 2.11 -20.42
CA ASN A 39 -6.26 1.17 -19.49
C ASN A 39 -5.50 -0.16 -19.53
N PRO A 40 -4.61 -0.43 -18.55
CA PRO A 40 -4.45 0.28 -17.29
C PRO A 40 -3.73 1.63 -17.40
N ILE A 41 -4.06 2.54 -16.49
CA ILE A 41 -3.26 3.72 -16.16
C ILE A 41 -2.00 3.23 -15.45
N GLU A 42 -0.83 3.70 -15.86
CA GLU A 42 0.44 3.36 -15.21
C GLU A 42 1.01 4.57 -14.47
N LEU A 43 1.43 4.33 -13.25
CA LEU A 43 1.94 5.32 -12.32
C LEU A 43 3.23 4.80 -11.69
N GLU A 44 4.32 5.54 -11.87
CA GLU A 44 5.52 5.36 -11.08
C GLU A 44 5.39 6.12 -9.76
N LEU A 45 5.58 5.42 -8.65
CA LEU A 45 5.52 5.96 -7.30
C LEU A 45 6.81 5.69 -6.56
N LYS A 46 7.31 6.70 -5.85
CA LYS A 46 8.39 6.56 -4.89
C LYS A 46 7.88 6.92 -3.52
N ASN A 47 7.93 5.98 -2.59
CA ASN A 47 7.46 6.16 -1.21
C ASN A 47 8.61 5.92 -0.22
N SER A 48 8.62 6.67 0.89
CA SER A 48 9.45 6.35 2.04
C SER A 48 8.60 5.82 3.20
N TYR A 49 9.07 4.74 3.81
CA TYR A 49 8.42 4.03 4.91
C TYR A 49 9.37 3.97 6.10
N THR A 50 8.98 4.53 7.24
CA THR A 50 9.78 4.44 8.46
C THR A 50 9.24 3.36 9.38
N VAL A 51 10.05 2.36 9.75
CA VAL A 51 9.65 1.29 10.68
C VAL A 51 9.38 1.88 12.08
N LYS A 52 8.17 1.66 12.60
CA LYS A 52 7.80 2.10 13.96
C LYS A 52 8.77 1.55 15.01
N GLY A 53 9.19 2.40 15.93
CA GLY A 53 10.07 2.03 17.05
C GLY A 53 11.57 1.90 16.73
N ILE A 54 11.95 1.72 15.46
CA ILE A 54 13.36 1.52 15.06
C ILE A 54 13.90 2.74 14.28
N LYS A 55 13.03 3.63 13.80
CA LYS A 55 13.38 4.84 13.02
C LYS A 55 14.18 4.56 11.73
N THR A 56 14.25 3.31 11.29
CA THR A 56 14.83 2.96 10.00
C THR A 56 13.87 3.37 8.89
N GLU A 57 14.32 4.27 8.02
CA GLU A 57 13.61 4.66 6.81
C GLU A 57 14.02 3.76 5.64
N GLN A 58 13.03 3.35 4.86
CA GLN A 58 13.20 2.60 3.63
C GLN A 58 12.48 3.30 2.49
N ILE A 59 13.19 3.56 1.41
CA ILE A 59 12.61 4.09 0.17
C ILE A 59 12.28 2.91 -0.75
N MET A 60 11.08 2.92 -1.32
CA MET A 60 10.62 1.94 -2.29
C MET A 60 10.13 2.68 -3.54
N ASP A 61 10.63 2.24 -4.70
CA ASP A 61 10.05 2.59 -5.99
C ASP A 61 9.02 1.52 -6.38
N SER A 62 7.96 1.94 -7.04
CA SER A 62 6.83 1.08 -7.41
C SER A 62 6.20 1.51 -8.72
N VAL A 63 5.70 0.54 -9.48
CA VAL A 63 4.86 0.75 -10.66
C VAL A 63 3.46 0.28 -10.32
N VAL A 64 2.53 1.23 -10.22
CA VAL A 64 1.11 0.98 -9.97
C VAL A 64 0.38 0.99 -11.30
N GLN A 65 -0.36 -0.08 -11.57
CA GLN A 65 -1.24 -0.21 -12.72
C GLN A 65 -2.69 -0.19 -12.24
N ILE A 66 -3.47 0.79 -12.69
CA ILE A 66 -4.87 0.99 -12.30
C ILE A 66 -5.74 0.70 -13.51
N GLN A 67 -6.54 -0.36 -13.44
CA GLN A 67 -7.54 -0.68 -14.44
C GLN A 67 -8.88 -0.05 -14.06
N VAL A 68 -9.46 0.67 -15.00
CA VAL A 68 -10.75 1.35 -14.84
C VAL A 68 -11.80 0.62 -15.70
N GLY A 69 -12.96 0.34 -15.13
CA GLY A 69 -14.09 -0.28 -15.82
C GLY A 69 -14.89 0.73 -16.66
N ASP A 70 -15.84 0.22 -17.45
CA ASP A 70 -16.67 1.06 -18.33
C ASP A 70 -17.56 2.05 -17.56
N ASP A 71 -17.82 1.79 -16.27
CA ASP A 71 -18.54 2.67 -15.36
C ASP A 71 -17.65 3.76 -14.71
N GLY A 72 -16.39 3.84 -15.12
CA GLY A 72 -15.40 4.79 -14.59
C GLY A 72 -14.83 4.42 -13.22
N LYS A 73 -15.17 3.24 -12.68
CA LYS A 73 -14.65 2.80 -11.37
C LYS A 73 -13.39 1.97 -11.51
N ILE A 74 -12.56 2.00 -10.47
CA ILE A 74 -11.37 1.15 -10.39
C ILE A 74 -11.83 -0.31 -10.23
N VAL A 75 -11.49 -1.15 -11.20
CA VAL A 75 -11.79 -2.59 -11.18
C VAL A 75 -10.60 -3.44 -10.77
N LYS A 76 -9.38 -2.92 -10.92
CA LYS A 76 -8.15 -3.60 -10.53
C LYS A 76 -7.05 -2.59 -10.24
N VAL A 77 -6.28 -2.83 -9.17
CA VAL A 77 -5.03 -2.12 -8.91
C VAL A 77 -3.95 -3.18 -8.74
N ASN A 78 -2.84 -2.99 -9.44
CA ASN A 78 -1.66 -3.82 -9.30
C ASN A 78 -0.50 -2.93 -8.88
N ASP A 79 -0.09 -3.02 -7.62
CA ASP A 79 1.09 -2.32 -7.11
C ASP A 79 2.30 -3.26 -7.15
N LYS A 80 3.24 -2.95 -8.04
CA LYS A 80 4.50 -3.68 -8.17
C LYS A 80 5.60 -2.85 -7.57
N TRP A 81 6.01 -3.18 -6.35
CA TRP A 81 7.27 -2.66 -5.82
C TRP A 81 8.40 -3.19 -6.68
N ASN A 82 9.43 -2.37 -6.91
CA ASN A 82 10.62 -2.85 -7.61
C ASN A 82 11.13 -4.11 -6.90
N ASN A 83 11.62 -5.10 -7.66
CA ASN A 83 11.75 -6.50 -7.23
C ASN A 83 12.71 -6.74 -6.04
N ASP A 84 13.27 -5.69 -5.43
CA ASP A 84 14.17 -5.78 -4.30
C ASP A 84 13.42 -5.39 -3.03
N LEU A 85 12.77 -6.39 -2.40
CA LEU A 85 12.37 -6.23 -1.01
C LEU A 85 13.64 -6.08 -0.18
N PRO A 86 13.82 -4.94 0.52
CA PRO A 86 15.04 -4.70 1.26
C PRO A 86 15.13 -5.66 2.45
N GLU A 87 16.33 -6.20 2.65
CA GLU A 87 16.61 -7.10 3.77
C GLU A 87 16.54 -6.37 5.12
N GLY A 88 16.42 -7.13 6.21
CA GLY A 88 16.46 -6.59 7.57
C GLY A 88 15.10 -6.16 8.13
N ALA A 89 15.05 -5.02 8.83
CA ALA A 89 13.89 -4.60 9.63
C ALA A 89 12.62 -4.41 8.79
N PHE A 90 12.76 -3.99 7.53
CA PHE A 90 11.64 -3.83 6.60
C PHE A 90 11.04 -5.18 6.18
N SER A 91 11.86 -6.14 5.74
CA SER A 91 11.41 -7.51 5.43
C SER A 91 10.78 -8.20 6.66
N GLN A 92 11.33 -8.01 7.86
CA GLN A 92 10.73 -8.52 9.09
C GLN A 92 9.37 -7.87 9.40
N ALA A 93 9.21 -6.57 9.15
CA ALA A 93 7.93 -5.89 9.29
C ALA A 93 6.90 -6.44 8.30
N LEU A 94 7.25 -6.62 7.02
CA LEU A 94 6.36 -7.24 6.04
C LEU A 94 6.02 -8.70 6.37
N ARG A 95 6.98 -9.47 6.89
CA ARG A 95 6.72 -10.82 7.40
C ARG A 95 5.74 -10.79 8.57
N LYS A 96 5.82 -9.79 9.45
CA LYS A 96 4.79 -9.57 10.48
C LYS A 96 3.45 -9.20 9.83
N LEU A 97 3.43 -8.41 8.76
CA LEU A 97 2.17 -8.14 8.04
C LEU A 97 1.54 -9.43 7.48
N ASN A 98 2.35 -10.35 6.96
CA ASN A 98 1.86 -11.62 6.41
C ASN A 98 1.55 -12.69 7.47
N ALA A 99 2.30 -12.71 8.59
CA ALA A 99 2.19 -13.72 9.65
C ALA A 99 1.19 -13.32 10.76
N VAL A 100 0.94 -12.02 10.92
CA VAL A 100 -0.05 -11.51 11.86
C VAL A 100 -1.41 -11.58 11.16
N THR A 101 -2.41 -11.91 11.96
CA THR A 101 -3.86 -11.91 11.76
C THR A 101 -4.45 -10.58 11.23
N VAL A 102 -3.89 -10.06 10.13
CA VAL A 102 -4.27 -8.80 9.48
C VAL A 102 -5.73 -8.73 9.06
N PRO A 103 -6.41 -9.81 8.60
CA PRO A 103 -7.82 -9.72 8.25
C PRO A 103 -8.72 -9.34 9.43
N ALA A 104 -8.31 -9.62 10.66
CA ALA A 104 -9.14 -9.40 11.86
C ALA A 104 -8.96 -8.01 12.50
N PHE A 105 -7.81 -7.35 12.31
CA PHE A 105 -7.48 -6.10 12.99
C PHE A 105 -7.34 -4.89 12.06
N VAL A 106 -7.20 -5.09 10.75
CA VAL A 106 -7.16 -3.98 9.79
C VAL A 106 -8.58 -3.68 9.34
N LYS A 107 -9.17 -2.65 9.95
CA LYS A 107 -10.46 -2.13 9.51
C LYS A 107 -10.28 -1.47 8.15
N VAL A 108 -10.62 -2.20 7.10
CA VAL A 108 -10.77 -1.64 5.76
C VAL A 108 -12.04 -0.77 5.78
N PRO A 109 -11.92 0.56 5.61
CA PRO A 109 -13.09 1.43 5.54
C PRO A 109 -13.90 1.08 4.31
N LYS A 110 -15.22 0.97 4.47
CA LYS A 110 -16.13 0.67 3.35
C LYS A 110 -16.74 1.94 2.76
N THR A 111 -16.48 3.09 3.38
CA THR A 111 -17.03 4.40 3.03
C THR A 111 -15.96 5.47 3.17
N GLU A 112 -16.14 6.57 2.43
CA GLU A 112 -15.25 7.74 2.46
C GLU A 112 -15.16 8.37 3.86
N GLU A 113 -16.27 8.39 4.61
CA GLU A 113 -16.31 8.91 5.99
C GLU A 113 -15.47 8.06 6.96
N GLU A 114 -15.51 6.74 6.81
CA GLU A 114 -14.67 5.84 7.62
C GLU A 114 -13.19 6.02 7.30
N ASP A 115 -12.85 6.23 6.03
CA ASP A 115 -11.47 6.47 5.61
C ASP A 115 -10.93 7.80 6.18
N GLN A 116 -11.72 8.87 6.10
CA GLN A 116 -11.36 10.17 6.66
C GLN A 116 -11.16 10.11 8.18
N LYS A 117 -12.02 9.38 8.91
CA LYS A 117 -11.85 9.17 10.36
C LYS A 117 -10.56 8.43 10.68
N LEU A 118 -10.28 7.33 9.98
CA LEU A 118 -9.05 6.56 10.17
C LEU A 118 -7.81 7.41 9.86
N LYS A 119 -7.85 8.25 8.82
CA LYS A 119 -6.78 9.18 8.49
C LYS A 119 -6.55 10.19 9.61
N ALA A 120 -7.62 10.83 10.10
CA ALA A 120 -7.52 11.82 11.18
C ALA A 120 -7.04 11.22 12.51
N GLU A 121 -7.40 9.97 12.81
CA GLU A 121 -6.89 9.25 13.98
C GLU A 121 -5.39 8.92 13.85
N ARG A 122 -4.93 8.58 12.64
CA ARG A 122 -3.50 8.33 12.36
C ARG A 122 -2.66 9.60 12.47
N GLU A 123 -3.16 10.74 11.99
CA GLU A 123 -2.46 12.03 12.06
C GLU A 123 -2.30 12.55 13.49
N LYS A 124 -3.09 12.04 14.45
CA LYS A 124 -3.00 12.39 15.87
C LYS A 124 -1.99 11.54 16.66
N GLN A 125 -1.49 10.43 16.10
CA GLN A 125 -0.51 9.52 16.73
C GLN A 125 0.92 9.84 16.32
#